data_AF-A0A1V5ZDK9-F1
#
_entry.id   AF-A0A1V5ZDK9-F1
#
_cell.length_a   1.000
_cell.length_b   1.000
_cell.length_c   1.000
_cell.angle_alpha   90.00
_cell.angle_beta   90.00
_cell.angle_gamma   90.00
#
_symmetry.space_group_name_H-M   'P 1'
#
loop_
_entity.id
_entity.type
_entity.pdbx_description
1 polymer ?
#
loop_
_entity_poly.entity_id
_entity_poly.type
_entity_poly.pdbx_seq_one_letter_code
_entity_poly.pdbx_strand_id
1 'polypeptide(L)' 'MLPEFKKILQKLSIPVLYITHDPREAALIGTSYMAMDANGVALVNSAEEAFSFIQ' A
#
# COMPACT_ATOMS: atom_id res chain seq x y z
N MET A 1 4.74 15.15 -0.28
CA MET A 1 5.46 14.55 0.87
C MET A 1 5.61 13.04 0.70
N LEU A 2 4.53 12.29 0.47
CA LEU A 2 4.58 10.82 0.31
C LEU A 2 5.52 10.28 -0.79
N PRO A 3 5.61 10.88 -2.00
CA PRO A 3 6.58 10.42 -2.99
C PRO A 3 8.04 10.57 -2.53
N GLU A 4 8.35 11.64 -1.79
CA GLU A 4 9.71 11.87 -1.27
C GLU A 4 10.04 10.89 -0.13
N PHE A 5 9.06 10.59 0.72
CA PHE A 5 9.15 9.54 1.72
C PHE A 5 9.48 8.17 1.10
N LYS A 6 8.75 7.77 0.04
CA LYS A 6 9.02 6.53 -0.72
C LYS A 6 10.46 6.49 -1.23
N LYS A 7 10.93 7.58 -1.85
CA LYS A 7 12.31 7.66 -2.40
C LYS A 7 13.36 7.45 -1.32
N ILE A 8 13.19 8.06 -0.14
CA ILE A 8 14.15 7.92 0.97
C ILE A 8 14.19 6.47 1.46
N LEU A 9 13.03 5.84 1.67
CA LEU A 9 12.96 4.45 2.13
C LEU A 9 13.62 3.48 1.14
N GLN A 10 13.37 3.66 -0.15
CA GLN A 10 14.01 2.89 -1.22
C GLN A 10 15.53 3.10 -1.24
N LYS A 11 15.99 4.35 -1.11
CA LYS A 11 17.42 4.68 -1.07
C LYS A 11 18.13 4.01 0.12
N LEU A 12 17.47 3.91 1.26
CA LEU A 12 18.02 3.30 2.47
C LEU A 12 17.82 1.78 2.52
N SER A 13 17.12 1.18 1.55
CA SER A 13 16.80 -0.27 1.51
C SER A 13 16.11 -0.76 2.78
N ILE A 14 15.28 0.08 3.39
CA ILE A 14 14.54 -0.26 4.61
C ILE A 14 13.23 -0.93 4.20
N PRO A 15 12.94 -2.17 4.64
CA PRO A 15 11.61 -2.76 4.47
C PRO A 15 10.58 -1.98 5.27
N VAL A 16 9.47 -1.60 4.65
CA VAL A 16 8.40 -0.82 5.29
C VAL A 16 7.05 -1.46 5.02
N LEU A 17 6.27 -1.60 6.09
CA LEU A 17 4.84 -1.87 6.02
C LEU A 17 4.09 -0.54 6.23
N TYR A 18 3.29 -0.14 5.26
CA TYR A 18 2.46 1.06 5.34
C TYR A 18 1.00 0.66 5.24
N ILE A 19 0.20 1.12 6.20
CA ILE A 19 -1.22 0.79 6.31
C ILE A 19 -2.00 2.09 6.08
N THR A 20 -2.95 2.05 5.15
CA THR A 20 -3.81 3.19 4.83
C THR A 20 -5.17 2.71 4.34
N HIS A 21 -6.18 3.55 4.54
CA HIS A 21 -7.51 3.39 3.94
C HIS A 21 -7.71 4.33 2.72
N ASP A 22 -6.74 5.19 2.39
CA ASP A 22 -6.80 6.08 1.23
C ASP A 22 -6.14 5.41 0.01
N PRO A 23 -6.89 5.11 -1.07
CA PRO A 23 -6.35 4.45 -2.25
C PRO A 23 -5.28 5.28 -2.96
N ARG A 24 -5.30 6.61 -2.82
CA ARG A 24 -4.30 7.49 -3.42
C ARG A 24 -2.96 7.36 -2.71
N GLU A 25 -2.97 7.21 -1.39
CA GLU A 25 -1.73 6.99 -0.62
C GLU A 25 -1.10 5.64 -0.98
N ALA A 26 -1.92 4.58 -1.02
CA ALA A 26 -1.50 3.25 -1.43
C ALA A 26 -0.86 3.28 -2.83
N ALA A 27 -1.50 3.92 -3.80
CA ALA A 27 -0.97 4.05 -5.16
C ALA A 27 0.33 4.88 -5.23
N LEU A 28 0.46 5.93 -4.43
CA LEU A 28 1.62 6.81 -4.46
C LEU A 28 2.87 6.15 -3.88
N ILE A 29 2.74 5.34 -2.82
CA ILE A 29 3.90 4.80 -2.11
C ILE A 29 4.10 3.30 -2.26
N GLY A 30 3.04 2.53 -2.49
CA GLY A 30 3.09 1.07 -2.54
C GLY A 30 4.02 0.53 -3.63
N THR A 31 4.64 -0.61 -3.33
CA THR A 31 5.38 -1.46 -4.28
C THR A 31 4.80 -2.87 -4.36
N SER A 32 4.08 -3.27 -3.32
CA SER A 32 3.33 -4.53 -3.21
C SER A 32 2.13 -4.26 -2.31
N TYR A 33 1.04 -5.01 -2.49
CA TYR A 33 -0.25 -4.67 -1.89
C TYR A 33 -0.86 -5.89 -1.20
N MET A 34 -1.53 -5.63 -0.08
CA MET A 34 -2.43 -6.56 0.57
C MET A 34 -3.69 -5.79 0.96
N ALA A 35 -4.86 -6.41 0.80
CA ALA A 35 -6.12 -5.88 1.31
C ALA A 35 -6.49 -6.62 2.59
N MET A 36 -7.06 -5.91 3.55
CA MET A 36 -7.55 -6.48 4.81
C MET A 36 -8.99 -6.04 5.04
N ASP A 37 -9.85 -7.01 5.33
CA ASP A 37 -11.26 -6.82 5.67
C ASP A 37 -11.62 -7.64 6.93
N ALA A 38 -12.90 -7.72 7.25
CA ALA A 38 -13.38 -8.54 8.37
C ALA A 38 -13.11 -10.05 8.21
N ASN A 39 -12.87 -10.51 6.98
CA ASN A 39 -12.67 -11.92 6.63
C ASN A 39 -11.20 -12.32 6.60
N GLY A 40 -10.27 -11.35 6.63
CA GLY A 40 -8.84 -11.61 6.77
C GLY A 40 -8.00 -10.72 5.86
N VAL A 41 -6.92 -11.29 5.32
CA VAL A 41 -5.95 -10.59 4.47
C VAL A 41 -5.80 -11.32 3.14
N ALA A 42 -5.86 -10.57 2.04
CA ALA A 42 -5.65 -11.07 0.68
C ALA A 42 -4.46 -10.39 0.00
N LEU A 43 -3.67 -11.15 -0.76
CA LEU A 43 -2.66 -10.59 -1.67
C LEU A 43 -3.37 -10.04 -2.92
N VAL A 44 -3.00 -8.83 -3.32
CA VAL A 44 -3.57 -8.14 -4.48
C VAL A 44 -2.45 -7.51 -5.32
N ASN A 45 -2.71 -7.29 -6.60
CA ASN A 45 -1.69 -6.86 -7.57
C ASN A 45 -1.62 -5.33 -7.72
N SER A 46 -2.62 -4.59 -7.20
CA SER A 46 -2.68 -3.14 -7.30
C SER A 46 -3.44 -2.50 -6.15
N ALA A 47 -3.22 -1.19 -5.95
CA ALA A 47 -4.01 -0.39 -5.01
C ALA A 47 -5.50 -0.34 -5.39
N GLU A 48 -5.82 -0.38 -6.68
CA GLU A 48 -7.20 -0.38 -7.19
C GLU A 48 -7.90 -1.71 -6.88
N GLU A 49 -7.21 -2.83 -7.10
CA GLU A 49 -7.69 -4.15 -6.69
C GLU A 49 -7.89 -4.21 -5.18
N ALA A 50 -6.94 -3.69 -4.39
CA ALA A 50 -7.06 -3.66 -2.93
C ALA A 50 -8.33 -2.96 -2.45
N PHE A 51 -8.73 -1.87 -3.12
CA PHE A 51 -9.91 -1.09 -2.76
C PHE A 51 -11.23 -1.80 -3.12
N SER A 52 -11.24 -2.67 -4.12
CA SER A 52 -12.43 -3.47 -4.46
C SER A 52 -12.87 -4.42 -3.34
N PHE A 53 -11.98 -4.73 -2.38
CA PHE A 53 -12.28 -5.58 -1.22
C PHE A 53 -12.86 -4.83 -0.02
N ILE A 54 -12.81 -3.49 0.01
CA ILE A 54 -13.16 -2.66 1.18
C ILE A 54 -14.50 -1.92 0.96
N GLN A 55 -15.39 -2.46 0.11
CA GLN A 55 -16.71 -1.87 -0.17
C GLN A 55 -17.74 -2.11 0.94
#